data_AF-H9MCS2-F1
#
_entry.id   AF-H9MCS2-F1
#
_cell.length_a   1.000
_cell.length_b   1.000
_cell.length_c   1.000
_cell.angle_alpha   90.00
_cell.angle_beta   90.00
_cell.angle_gamma   90.00
#
_symmetry.space_group_name_H-M   'P 1'
#
loop_
_entity.id
_entity.type
_entity.pdbx_description
1 polymer ?
#
loop_
_entity_poly.entity_id
_entity_poly.type
_entity_poly.pdbx_seq_one_letter_code
_entity_poly.pdbx_strand_id
1 'polypeptide(L)'
;GLDETGPHLYQNCPSGNYFEYQAFAIGARSQAAKTYLERKFETFPECSRDELIRHGIISVREALAEGKLNGSNCNVAVLGIGE
;
A
#
# COMPACT_ATOMS: atom_id res chain seq x y z
N GLY A 1 7.27 3.24 7.99
CA GLY A 1 8.17 3.26 9.16
C GLY A 1 7.35 2.96 10.40
N LEU A 2 8.01 2.60 11.49
CA LEU A 2 7.38 2.41 12.79
C LEU A 2 8.23 3.19 13.80
N ASP A 3 7.58 4.04 14.58
CA ASP A 3 8.20 4.75 15.69
C ASP A 3 7.32 4.68 16.95
N GLU A 4 7.65 5.47 17.97
CA GLU A 4 6.94 5.51 19.24
C GLU A 4 5.47 5.95 19.11
N THR A 5 5.13 6.66 18.03
CA THR A 5 3.77 7.14 17.75
C THR A 5 2.97 6.24 16.82
N GLY A 6 3.62 5.23 16.23
CA GLY A 6 2.95 4.17 15.47
C GLY A 6 3.51 3.98 14.06
N PRO A 7 2.75 3.31 13.17
CA PRO A 7 3.14 3.10 11.79
C PRO A 7 2.88 4.35 10.94
N HIS A 8 3.88 4.77 10.19
CA HIS A 8 3.82 5.94 9.29
C HIS A 8 4.19 5.59 7.86
N LEU A 9 3.45 6.12 6.88
CA LEU A 9 3.74 5.94 5.45
C LEU A 9 3.99 7.30 4.80
N TYR A 10 5.20 7.48 4.28
CA TYR A 10 5.60 8.67 3.56
C TYR A 10 5.94 8.36 2.11
N GLN A 11 5.46 9.20 1.19
CA GLN A 11 5.97 9.24 -0.18
C GLN A 11 6.84 10.48 -0.33
N ASN A 12 8.08 10.27 -0.77
CA ASN A 12 8.98 11.34 -1.15
C ASN A 12 8.87 11.58 -2.67
N CYS A 13 8.73 12.85 -3.05
CA CYS A 13 8.82 13.32 -4.41
C CYS A 13 10.26 13.74 -4.73
N PRO A 14 10.78 13.49 -5.94
CA PRO A 14 12.13 13.93 -6.33
C PRO A 14 12.39 15.43 -6.19
N SER A 15 11.34 16.26 -6.13
CA SER A 15 11.42 17.70 -5.87
C SER A 15 11.77 18.06 -4.43
N GLY A 16 11.93 17.09 -3.53
CA GLY A 16 12.16 17.31 -2.10
C GLY A 16 10.90 17.46 -1.26
N ASN A 17 9.72 17.39 -1.87
CA ASN A 17 8.45 17.36 -1.14
C ASN A 17 8.18 15.96 -0.60
N TYR A 18 7.60 15.86 0.58
CA TYR A 18 7.13 14.60 1.14
C TYR A 18 5.75 14.78 1.76
N PHE A 19 4.96 13.71 1.72
CA PHE A 19 3.60 13.70 2.25
C PHE A 19 3.35 12.39 3.00
N GLU A 20 2.59 12.50 4.09
CA GLU A 20 2.10 11.35 4.84
C GLU A 20 0.80 10.84 4.24
N TYR A 21 0.63 9.51 4.21
CA TYR A 21 -0.53 8.86 3.61
C TYR A 21 -1.08 7.75 4.50
N GLN A 22 -2.40 7.56 4.47
CA GLN A 22 -3.03 6.35 5.00
C GLN A 22 -2.81 5.15 4.06
N ALA A 23 -2.77 5.41 2.76
CA ALA A 23 -2.55 4.43 1.72
C ALA A 23 -2.02 5.12 0.47
N PHE A 24 -1.07 4.49 -0.24
CA PHE A 24 -0.52 5.08 -1.45
C PHE A 24 -0.01 4.03 -2.43
N ALA A 25 0.04 4.40 -3.72
CA ALA A 25 0.62 3.57 -4.78
C ALA A 25 1.41 4.44 -5.76
N ILE A 26 2.52 3.91 -6.30
CA ILE A 26 3.41 4.60 -7.24
C ILE A 26 3.77 3.70 -8.43
N GLY A 27 4.30 4.31 -9.49
CA GLY A 27 4.78 3.61 -10.68
C GLY A 27 3.80 3.64 -11.85
N ALA A 28 4.09 2.84 -12.88
CA ALA A 28 3.27 2.77 -14.08
C ALA A 28 1.86 2.23 -13.75
N ARG A 29 0.83 2.92 -14.26
CA ARG A 29 -0.60 2.57 -14.04
C ARG A 29 -1.03 2.55 -12.57
N SER A 30 -0.29 3.18 -11.66
CA SER A 30 -0.64 3.22 -10.24
C SER A 30 -1.97 3.92 -9.97
N GLN A 31 -2.53 4.67 -10.93
CA GLN A 31 -3.82 5.34 -10.77
C GLN A 31 -4.95 4.35 -10.43
N ALA A 32 -4.98 3.17 -11.05
CA ALA A 32 -5.99 2.15 -10.74
C ALA A 32 -5.85 1.63 -9.30
N ALA A 33 -4.61 1.39 -8.84
CA ALA A 33 -4.31 1.04 -7.46
C ALA A 33 -4.73 2.15 -6.48
N LYS A 34 -4.42 3.42 -6.78
CA LYS A 34 -4.85 4.57 -5.97
C LYS A 34 -6.35 4.64 -5.85
N THR A 35 -7.09 4.51 -6.95
CA THR A 35 -8.56 4.50 -6.93
C THR A 35 -9.14 3.37 -6.09
N TYR A 36 -8.51 2.19 -6.06
CA TYR A 36 -8.92 1.13 -5.15
C TYR A 36 -8.69 1.51 -3.67
N LEU A 37 -7.50 2.02 -3.36
CA LEU A 37 -7.11 2.41 -2.00
C LEU A 37 -7.97 3.58 -1.48
N GLU A 38 -8.25 4.59 -2.30
CA GLU A 38 -9.13 5.73 -2.00
C GLU A 38 -10.54 5.30 -1.60
N ARG A 39 -11.04 4.16 -2.11
CA ARG A 39 -12.36 3.63 -1.75
C ARG A 39 -12.36 2.81 -0.46
N LYS A 40 -11.19 2.46 0.07
CA LYS A 40 -11.04 1.48 1.16
C LYS A 40 -10.28 2.01 2.37
N PHE A 41 -9.52 3.09 2.25
CA PHE A 41 -8.64 3.56 3.33
C PHE A 41 -9.35 3.81 4.66
N GLU A 42 -10.62 4.27 4.63
CA GLU A 42 -11.41 4.50 5.84
C GLU A 42 -11.67 3.23 6.65
N THR A 43 -11.59 2.05 6.01
CA THR A 43 -11.81 0.74 6.66
C THR A 43 -10.52 0.10 7.19
N PHE A 44 -9.36 0.69 6.91
CA PHE A 44 -8.07 0.12 7.29
C PHE A 44 -7.80 0.11 8.80
N PRO A 45 -8.24 1.11 9.60
CA PRO A 45 -8.07 1.07 11.05
C PRO A 45 -8.73 -0.15 11.71
N GLU A 46 -9.80 -0.67 11.13
CA GLU A 46 -10.53 -1.84 11.62
C GLU A 46 -10.05 -3.16 11.01
N CYS A 47 -9.20 -3.11 9.98
CA CYS A 47 -8.68 -4.31 9.33
C CYS A 47 -7.66 -5.03 10.21
N SER A 48 -7.74 -6.36 10.21
CA SER A 48 -6.64 -7.20 10.66
C SER A 48 -5.43 -7.10 9.74
N ARG A 49 -4.28 -7.54 10.24
CA ARG A 49 -3.03 -7.64 9.48
C ARG A 49 -3.21 -8.32 8.12
N ASP A 50 -3.85 -9.48 8.09
CA ASP A 50 -4.01 -10.27 6.86
C ASP A 50 -4.98 -9.61 5.87
N GLU A 51 -5.95 -8.84 6.37
CA GLU A 51 -6.84 -8.02 5.54
C GLU A 51 -6.08 -6.84 4.92
N LEU A 52 -5.21 -6.16 5.67
CA LEU A 52 -4.34 -5.09 5.15
C LEU A 52 -3.41 -5.61 4.06
N ILE A 53 -2.77 -6.78 4.28
CA ILE A 53 -1.94 -7.44 3.26
C ILE A 53 -2.77 -7.75 2.01
N ARG A 54 -3.99 -8.28 2.18
CA ARG A 54 -4.90 -8.57 1.07
C ARG A 54 -5.28 -7.30 0.30
N HIS A 55 -5.58 -6.19 0.97
CA HIS A 55 -5.84 -4.89 0.33
C HIS A 55 -4.62 -4.41 -0.47
N GLY A 56 -3.41 -4.55 0.07
CA GLY A 56 -2.16 -4.26 -0.64
C GLY A 56 -2.04 -5.06 -1.94
N ILE A 57 -2.19 -6.38 -1.87
CA ILE A 57 -2.10 -7.26 -3.05
C ILE A 57 -3.19 -6.95 -4.10
N ILE A 58 -4.43 -6.70 -3.65
CA ILE A 58 -5.51 -6.33 -4.56
C ILE A 58 -5.18 -5.01 -5.26
N SER A 59 -4.70 -3.99 -4.54
CA SER A 59 -4.35 -2.71 -5.15
C SER A 59 -3.30 -2.85 -6.26
N VAL A 60 -2.28 -3.69 -6.04
CA VAL A 60 -1.24 -3.98 -7.05
C VAL A 60 -1.84 -4.72 -8.24
N ARG A 61 -2.78 -5.64 -8.00
CA ARG A 61 -3.48 -6.38 -9.06
C ARG A 61 -4.26 -5.43 -9.98
N GLU A 62 -4.92 -4.42 -9.42
CA GLU A 62 -5.66 -3.43 -10.21
C GLU A 62 -4.72 -2.58 -11.12
N ALA A 63 -3.43 -2.47 -10.79
CA ALA A 63 -2.43 -1.80 -11.63
C ALA A 63 -1.73 -2.71 -12.67
N LEU A 64 -2.00 -4.02 -12.64
CA LEU A 64 -1.42 -4.99 -13.56
C LEU A 64 -2.17 -4.95 -14.91
N ALA A 65 -1.48 -4.69 -16.02
CA ALA A 65 -2.15 -4.69 -17.33
C ALA A 65 -2.45 -6.09 -17.85
N GLU A 66 -1.50 -7.02 -17.70
CA GLU A 66 -1.60 -8.36 -18.24
C GLU A 66 -1.01 -9.38 -17.27
N GLY A 67 -1.58 -10.59 -17.29
CA GLY A 67 -1.13 -11.70 -16.46
C GLY A 67 -1.79 -11.75 -15.08
N LYS A 68 -1.17 -12.54 -14.19
CA LYS A 68 -1.65 -12.76 -12.81
C LYS A 68 -0.52 -12.48 -11.82
N LEU A 69 -0.87 -11.90 -10.68
CA LEU A 69 0.05 -11.83 -9.55
C LEU A 69 0.28 -13.21 -8.95
N ASN A 70 1.52 -13.49 -8.60
CA ASN A 70 1.96 -14.70 -7.92
C ASN A 70 3.23 -14.41 -7.10
N GLY A 71 3.72 -15.39 -6.34
CA GLY A 71 4.88 -15.20 -5.46
C GLY A 71 6.21 -14.90 -6.16
N SER A 72 6.32 -15.07 -7.49
CA SER A 72 7.55 -14.73 -8.23
C SER A 72 7.57 -13.29 -8.77
N ASN A 73 6.42 -12.60 -8.79
CA ASN A 73 6.30 -11.24 -9.34
C ASN A 73 5.67 -10.23 -8.36
N CYS A 74 5.36 -10.65 -7.14
CA CYS A 74 4.80 -9.81 -6.09
C CYS A 74 5.53 -10.10 -4.77
N ASN A 75 6.27 -9.12 -4.28
CA ASN A 75 6.89 -9.16 -2.97
C ASN A 75 6.07 -8.32 -2.00
N VAL A 76 5.90 -8.83 -0.78
CA VAL A 76 5.21 -8.12 0.30
C VAL A 76 6.18 -7.97 1.45
N ALA A 77 6.31 -6.75 1.96
CA ALA A 77 7.02 -6.45 3.19
C ALA A 77 6.00 -5.90 4.19
N VAL A 78 6.07 -6.37 5.43
CA VAL A 78 5.18 -5.94 6.51
C VAL A 78 6.05 -5.36 7.61
N LEU A 79 5.59 -4.28 8.21
CA LEU A 79 6.22 -3.63 9.34
C LEU A 79 5.11 -3.27 10.33
N GLY A 80 5.29 -3.62 11.60
CA GLY A 80 4.34 -3.37 12.65
C GLY A 80 4.90 -3.77 14.01
N ILE A 81 4.15 -3.47 15.08
CA ILE A 81 4.52 -3.88 16.43
C ILE A 81 4.42 -5.41 16.50
N GLY A 82 5.55 -6.07 16.72
CA GLY A 82 5.61 -7.54 16.83
C GLY A 82 5.72 -8.29 15.49
N GLU A 83 6.05 -7.61 14.39
CA GLU A 83 6.54 -8.26 13.15
C GLU A 83 8.02 -8.66 13.25
#